data_AF-A0A0V0Q649-F1
#
_entry.id   AF-A0A0V0Q649-F1
#
_cell.length_a   1.000
_cell.length_b   1.000
_cell.length_c   1.000
_cell.angle_alpha   90.00
_cell.angle_beta   90.00
_cell.angle_gamma   90.00
#
_symmetry.space_group_name_H-M   'P 1'
#
loop_
_entity.id
_entity.type
_entity.pdbx_description
1 polymer ?
#
loop_
_entity_poly.entity_id
_entity_poly.type
_entity_poly.pdbx_seq_one_letter_code
_entity_poly.pdbx_strand_id
1 'polypeptide(L)'
;MTLADEDLVLVTHPFHPLFAQQLPCVGRRYNRHGERLLLQAGDAVIWSVPPQWTDLAGKDPELVMGEGRAVLRFSDLMELADLVGRVSDKSAQMGAKTCKGNYAAIVRRITPQERQGDM
;
A
#
# COMPACT_ATOMS: atom_id res chain seq x y z
N MET A 1 14.40 -11.48 -30.74
CA MET A 1 14.53 -11.06 -29.32
C MET A 1 15.03 -9.63 -29.34
N THR A 2 14.11 -8.67 -29.41
CA THR A 2 14.43 -7.25 -29.35
C THR A 2 14.74 -6.91 -27.90
N LEU A 3 15.98 -6.50 -27.64
CA LEU A 3 16.37 -5.79 -26.43
C LEU A 3 15.38 -4.62 -26.31
N ALA A 4 14.46 -4.71 -25.35
CA ALA A 4 13.71 -3.53 -24.95
C ALA A 4 14.76 -2.50 -24.56
N ASP A 5 14.66 -1.31 -25.13
CA ASP A 5 15.38 -0.15 -24.65
C ASP A 5 14.85 0.06 -23.22
N GLU A 6 15.57 -0.48 -22.25
CA GLU A 6 15.19 -0.42 -20.84
C GLU A 6 15.46 1.01 -20.38
N ASP A 7 14.47 1.88 -20.52
CA ASP A 7 14.56 3.26 -20.04
C ASP A 7 14.98 3.25 -18.57
N LEU A 8 16.10 3.90 -18.26
CA LEU A 8 16.54 4.09 -16.89
C LEU A 8 15.66 5.14 -16.23
N VAL A 9 15.13 4.79 -15.07
CA VAL A 9 14.23 5.63 -14.28
C VAL A 9 14.86 5.94 -12.94
N LEU A 10 14.91 7.21 -12.55
CA LEU A 10 15.41 7.65 -11.26
C LEU A 10 14.27 7.66 -10.24
N VAL A 11 14.45 6.99 -9.11
CA VAL A 11 13.52 7.10 -7.99
C VAL A 11 13.82 8.36 -7.19
N THR A 12 12.86 9.29 -7.17
CA THR A 12 13.01 10.64 -6.62
C THR A 12 12.37 10.83 -5.26
N HIS A 13 11.56 9.87 -4.79
CA HIS A 13 10.83 10.04 -3.53
C HIS A 13 11.64 9.58 -2.30
N PRO A 14 11.84 10.44 -1.27
CA PRO A 14 12.76 10.19 -0.15
C PRO A 14 12.36 9.04 0.78
N PHE A 15 11.07 8.67 0.80
CA PHE A 15 10.57 7.54 1.60
C PHE A 15 10.62 6.18 0.89
N HIS A 16 11.14 6.12 -0.34
CA HIS A 16 11.31 4.84 -1.03
C HIS A 16 12.69 4.23 -0.73
N PRO A 17 12.81 2.91 -0.49
CA PRO A 17 14.11 2.27 -0.25
C PRO A 17 15.12 2.43 -1.40
N LEU A 18 14.61 2.56 -2.62
CA LEU A 18 15.42 2.80 -3.83
C LEU A 18 15.69 4.27 -4.12
N PHE A 19 15.46 5.18 -3.16
CA PHE A 19 15.67 6.61 -3.35
C PHE A 19 17.06 6.92 -3.91
N ALA A 20 17.11 7.83 -4.88
CA ALA A 20 18.30 8.25 -5.62
C ALA A 20 18.99 7.16 -6.47
N GLN A 21 18.32 6.03 -6.72
CA GLN A 21 18.82 4.98 -7.62
C GLN A 21 18.19 5.12 -9.02
N GLN A 22 19.02 4.95 -10.06
CA GLN A 22 18.57 4.80 -11.45
C GLN A 22 18.48 3.32 -11.79
N LEU A 23 17.32 2.89 -12.30
CA LEU A 23 17.01 1.49 -12.49
C LEU A 23 16.30 1.25 -13.84
N PRO A 24 16.57 0.12 -14.51
CA PRO A 24 15.82 -0.32 -15.70
C PRO A 24 14.33 -0.45 -15.44
N CYS A 25 13.50 0.18 -16.28
CA CYS A 25 12.06 -0.01 -16.27
C CYS A 25 11.65 -1.14 -17.24
N VAL A 26 11.55 -2.36 -16.70
CA VAL A 26 11.21 -3.58 -17.46
C VAL A 26 9.73 -3.69 -17.85
N GLY A 27 8.89 -2.75 -17.40
CA GLY A 27 7.49 -2.72 -17.79
C GLY A 27 6.60 -1.80 -16.97
N ARG A 28 5.31 -1.81 -17.32
CA ARG A 28 4.26 -0.99 -16.70
C ARG A 28 3.05 -1.85 -16.39
N ARG A 29 2.37 -1.58 -15.27
CA ARG A 29 1.11 -2.23 -14.89
C ARG A 29 0.13 -1.22 -14.33
N TYR A 30 -1.16 -1.48 -14.48
CA TYR A 30 -2.22 -0.66 -13.90
C TYR A 30 -2.90 -1.40 -12.75
N ASN A 31 -3.22 -0.67 -11.69
CA ASN A 31 -4.12 -1.14 -10.64
C ASN A 31 -5.20 -0.09 -10.36
N ARG A 32 -6.09 -0.36 -9.39
CA ARG A 32 -7.16 0.57 -9.02
C ARG A 32 -6.68 1.96 -8.54
N HIS A 33 -5.40 2.10 -8.20
CA HIS A 33 -4.76 3.35 -7.78
C HIS A 33 -3.87 3.94 -8.88
N GLY A 34 -3.99 3.49 -10.13
CA GLY A 34 -3.30 4.03 -11.30
C GLY A 34 -2.11 3.21 -11.80
N GLU A 35 -1.30 3.83 -12.66
CA GLU A 35 -0.12 3.24 -13.28
C GLU A 35 0.97 2.93 -12.24
N ARG A 36 1.74 1.87 -12.48
CA ARG A 36 2.95 1.48 -11.75
C ARG A 36 4.03 1.10 -12.73
N LEU A 37 5.23 1.62 -12.51
CA LEU A 37 6.47 1.20 -13.17
C LEU A 37 7.01 -0.05 -12.49
N LEU A 38 7.57 -0.97 -13.27
CA LEU A 38 8.26 -2.16 -12.79
C LEU A 38 9.75 -1.93 -12.96
N LEU A 39 10.44 -1.63 -11.85
CA LEU A 39 11.86 -1.35 -11.84
C LEU A 39 12.63 -2.60 -11.42
N GLN A 40 13.64 -2.97 -12.20
CA GLN A 40 14.52 -4.10 -11.86
C GLN A 40 15.71 -3.62 -11.03
N ALA A 41 15.77 -4.07 -9.78
CA ALA A 41 16.91 -3.87 -8.90
C ALA A 41 17.93 -5.02 -9.02
N GLY A 42 18.99 -4.97 -8.23
CA GLY A 42 19.93 -6.07 -8.07
C GLY A 42 19.22 -7.40 -7.79
N ASP A 43 19.88 -8.51 -8.17
CA ASP A 43 19.34 -9.87 -8.04
C ASP A 43 18.04 -10.13 -8.80
N ALA A 44 17.77 -9.35 -9.86
CA ALA A 44 16.56 -9.41 -10.67
C ALA A 44 15.25 -9.17 -9.89
N VAL A 45 15.33 -8.53 -8.72
CA VAL A 45 14.15 -8.19 -7.90
C VAL A 45 13.35 -7.09 -8.58
N ILE A 46 12.05 -7.30 -8.78
CA ILE A 46 11.16 -6.31 -9.38
C ILE A 46 10.43 -5.50 -8.31
N TRP A 47 10.63 -4.18 -8.34
CA TRP A 47 9.94 -3.22 -7.50
C TRP A 47 8.84 -2.51 -8.28
N SER A 48 7.69 -2.35 -7.64
CA SER A 48 6.57 -1.62 -8.23
C SER A 48 6.52 -0.21 -7.69
N VAL A 49 6.89 0.76 -8.51
CA VAL A 49 7.03 2.16 -8.12
C VAL A 49 5.96 2.99 -8.83
N PRO A 50 5.22 3.87 -8.14
CA PRO A 50 4.33 4.81 -8.80
C PRO A 50 5.13 5.82 -9.65
N PRO A 51 4.65 6.23 -10.84
CA PRO A 51 5.34 7.24 -11.65
C PRO A 51 5.66 8.52 -10.89
N GLN A 52 4.76 8.98 -10.01
CA GLN A 52 4.95 10.16 -9.16
C GLN A 52 6.13 10.09 -8.18
N TRP A 53 6.72 8.90 -7.99
CA TRP A 53 7.91 8.71 -7.16
C TRP A 53 9.20 8.62 -8.00
N THR A 54 9.10 8.93 -9.29
CA THR A 54 10.21 8.87 -10.24
C THR A 54 10.39 10.19 -10.97
N ASP A 55 11.48 10.32 -11.71
CA ASP A 55 11.76 11.45 -12.59
C ASP A 55 10.87 11.52 -13.84
N LEU A 56 10.14 10.44 -14.15
CA LEU A 56 9.13 10.44 -15.22
C LEU A 56 7.91 11.30 -14.90
N ALA A 57 7.62 11.53 -13.62
CA ALA A 57 6.60 12.47 -13.22
C ALA A 57 7.18 13.90 -13.19
N GLY A 58 6.48 14.83 -13.84
CA GLY A 58 6.82 16.25 -13.76
C GLY A 58 6.90 16.70 -12.31
N LYS A 59 7.91 17.52 -11.99
CA LYS A 59 8.08 18.06 -10.64
C LYS A 59 6.90 18.96 -10.30
N ASP A 60 6.33 18.73 -9.12
CA ASP A 60 5.21 19.52 -8.65
C ASP A 60 5.66 20.92 -8.19
N PRO A 61 5.04 22.02 -8.66
CA PRO A 61 5.43 23.38 -8.25
C PRO A 61 5.40 23.60 -6.74
N GLU A 62 4.43 23.02 -6.01
CA GLU A 62 4.34 23.16 -4.55
C GLU A 62 5.52 22.47 -3.85
N LEU A 63 5.91 21.30 -4.35
CA LEU A 63 7.04 20.55 -3.82
C LEU A 63 8.38 21.21 -4.19
N VAL A 64 8.48 21.78 -5.39
CA VAL A 64 9.67 22.52 -5.85
C VAL A 64 9.89 23.77 -5.03
N MET A 65 8.83 24.57 -4.79
CA MET A 65 8.90 25.76 -3.93
C MET A 65 9.29 25.43 -2.48
N GLY A 66 8.98 24.20 -2.03
CA GLY A 66 9.37 23.71 -0.71
C GLY A 66 10.87 23.45 -0.54
N GLU A 67 11.67 23.37 -1.61
CA GLU A 67 13.12 23.09 -1.59
C GLU A 67 13.49 21.87 -0.71
N GLY A 68 12.66 20.82 -0.74
CA GLY A 68 12.86 19.62 0.09
C GLY A 68 12.38 19.73 1.55
N ARG A 69 11.85 20.89 1.97
CA ARG A 69 11.13 21.04 3.25
C ARG A 69 9.69 20.55 3.19
N ALA A 70 9.12 20.43 2.00
CA ALA A 70 7.80 19.87 1.75
C ALA A 70 7.93 18.58 0.92
N VAL A 71 7.43 17.47 1.47
CA VAL A 71 7.43 16.14 0.81
C VAL A 71 6.06 15.80 0.21
N LEU A 72 5.02 16.53 0.61
CA LEU A 72 3.64 16.35 0.19
C LEU A 72 3.05 17.70 -0.19
N ARG A 73 2.10 17.69 -1.13
CA ARG A 73 1.32 18.89 -1.46
C ARG A 73 0.40 19.22 -0.29
N PHE A 74 -0.05 20.47 -0.20
CA PHE A 74 -0.98 20.85 0.86
C PHE A 74 -2.29 20.04 0.79
N SER A 75 -2.79 19.80 -0.43
CA SER A 75 -3.96 18.94 -0.68
C SER A 75 -3.77 17.53 -0.13
N ASP A 76 -2.59 16.95 -0.34
CA ASP A 76 -2.28 15.57 0.07
C ASP A 76 -2.24 15.47 1.60
N LEU A 77 -1.75 16.50 2.29
CA LEU A 77 -1.77 16.56 3.76
C LEU A 77 -3.20 16.63 4.30
N MET A 78 -4.07 17.42 3.67
CA MET A 78 -5.48 17.50 4.06
C MET A 78 -6.21 16.17 3.82
N GLU A 79 -5.99 15.53 2.68
CA GLU A 79 -6.58 14.22 2.39
C GLU A 79 -6.07 13.14 3.36
N LEU A 80 -4.79 13.19 3.72
CA LEU A 80 -4.20 12.30 4.72
C LEU A 80 -4.83 12.52 6.11
N ALA A 81 -5.02 13.76 6.54
CA ALA A 81 -5.66 14.08 7.81
C ALA A 81 -7.10 13.52 7.86
N ASP A 82 -7.87 13.70 6.79
CA ASP A 82 -9.22 13.14 6.66
C ASP A 82 -9.21 11.61 6.72
N LEU A 83 -8.26 10.97 6.04
CA LEU A 83 -8.11 9.52 6.07
C LEU A 83 -7.79 9.01 7.48
N VAL A 84 -6.86 9.66 8.18
CA VAL A 84 -6.48 9.30 9.55
C VAL A 84 -7.66 9.46 10.50
N GLY A 85 -8.44 10.54 10.36
CA GLY A 85 -9.69 10.73 11.12
C GLY A 85 -10.64 9.54 10.92
N ARG A 86 -10.97 9.20 9.67
CA ARG A 86 -11.85 8.07 9.35
C ARG A 86 -11.34 6.73 9.87
N VAL A 87 -10.04 6.47 9.83
CA VAL A 87 -9.46 5.21 10.32
C VAL A 87 -9.50 5.14 11.86
N SER A 88 -9.28 6.27 12.53
CA SER A 88 -9.34 6.38 13.99
C SER A 88 -10.76 6.22 14.51
N ASP A 89 -11.75 6.82 13.84
CA ASP A 89 -13.16 6.67 14.19
C ASP A 89 -13.64 5.22 14.00
N LYS A 90 -13.20 4.59 12.90
CA LYS A 90 -13.50 3.17 12.65
C LYS A 90 -12.91 2.26 13.71
N SER A 91 -11.70 2.52 14.20
CA SER A 91 -11.07 1.70 15.24
C SER A 91 -11.79 1.85 16.59
N ALA A 92 -12.21 3.07 16.95
CA ALA A 92 -13.04 3.33 18.12
C ALA A 92 -14.40 2.64 18.01
N GLN A 93 -15.03 2.70 16.84
CA GLN A 93 -16.31 2.04 16.59
C GLN A 93 -16.19 0.51 16.60
N MET A 94 -15.04 -0.06 16.19
CA MET A 94 -14.78 -1.50 16.27
C MET A 94 -14.66 -1.98 17.72
N GLY A 95 -14.04 -1.18 18.60
CA GLY A 95 -13.96 -1.46 20.04
C GLY A 95 -15.30 -1.35 20.78
N ALA A 96 -16.21 -0.49 20.29
CA ALA A 96 -17.55 -0.32 20.86
C ALA A 96 -18.58 -1.33 20.33
N LYS A 97 -18.33 -2.02 19.21
CA LYS A 97 -19.19 -3.10 18.71
C LYS A 97 -19.05 -4.30 19.64
N THR A 98 -20.04 -4.55 20.49
CA THR A 98 -20.14 -5.80 21.25
C THR A 98 -20.06 -6.97 20.28
N CYS A 99 -19.01 -7.79 20.39
CA CYS A 99 -18.94 -9.06 19.68
C CYS A 99 -20.20 -9.87 20.02
N LYS A 100 -21.01 -10.17 19.00
CA LYS A 100 -22.20 -11.00 19.13
C LYS A 100 -21.77 -12.31 19.79
N GLY A 101 -22.43 -12.67 20.90
CA GLY A 101 -22.01 -13.75 21.78
C GLY A 101 -21.71 -15.06 21.04
N ASN A 102 -20.73 -15.82 21.55
CA ASN A 102 -20.21 -17.02 20.91
C ASN A 102 -21.31 -18.09 20.70
N TYR A 103 -21.85 -18.16 19.47
CA TYR A 103 -22.93 -19.07 19.09
C TYR A 103 -22.55 -20.55 19.29
N ALA A 104 -21.26 -20.89 19.17
CA ALA A 104 -20.79 -22.26 19.38
C ALA A 104 -20.98 -22.75 20.82
N ALA A 105 -21.02 -21.85 21.81
CA ALA A 105 -21.29 -22.21 23.20
C ALA A 105 -22.75 -22.65 23.43
N ILE A 106 -23.69 -22.07 22.68
CA ILE A 106 -25.11 -22.44 22.73
C ILE A 106 -25.33 -23.80 22.08
N VAL A 107 -24.70 -24.05 20.93
CA VAL A 107 -24.80 -25.34 20.22
C VAL A 107 -24.34 -26.50 21.12
N ARG A 108 -23.22 -26.35 21.85
CA ARG A 108 -22.72 -27.36 22.80
C ARG A 108 -23.69 -27.68 23.94
N ARG A 109 -24.62 -26.78 24.29
CA ARG A 109 -25.68 -27.05 25.28
C ARG A 109 -26.86 -27.82 24.71
N ILE A 110 -27.08 -27.75 23.39
CA ILE A 110 -28.27 -28.30 22.73
C ILE A 110 -27.95 -29.64 22.07
N THR A 111 -26.71 -29.84 21.61
CA THR A 111 -26.29 -31.10 21.01
C THR A 111 -26.04 -32.15 22.11
N PRO A 112 -26.75 -33.28 22.13
CA PRO A 112 -26.41 -34.38 23.02
C PRO A 112 -25.06 -34.95 22.55
N GLN A 113 -24.07 -35.03 23.44
CA GLN A 113 -22.90 -35.85 23.14
C GLN A 113 -23.34 -37.31 23.21
N GLU A 114 -23.35 -37.98 22.05
CA GLU A 114 -23.41 -39.44 22.01
C GLU A 114 -22.24 -40.00 22.83
N ARG A 115 -22.59 -40.79 23.85
CA ARG A 115 -21.64 -41.64 24.57
C ARG A 115 -21.08 -42.64 23.58
N GLN A 116 -19.82 -42.48 23.22
CA GLN A 116 -19.12 -43.44 22.39
C GLN A 116 -18.65 -44.63 23.24
N GLY A 117 -19.28 -45.78 22.99
CA GLY A 117 -18.68 -47.11 23.08
C GLY A 117 -18.82 -47.85 24.42
N ASP A 118 -19.62 -48.91 24.40
CA ASP A 118 -19.26 -50.16 25.08
C ASP A 118 -19.49 -51.32 24.11
N MET A 119 -18.39 -52.04 23.84
CA MET A 119 -18.16 -53.38 23.28
C MET A 119 -18.98 -53.87 22.07
#